data_AF-A0AAD2CMP1-F1
#
_entry.id   AF-A0AAD2CMP1-F1
#
_cell.length_a   1.000
_cell.length_b   1.000
_cell.length_c   1.000
_cell.angle_alpha   90.00
_cell.angle_beta   90.00
_cell.angle_gamma   90.00
#
_symmetry.space_group_name_H-M   'P 1'
#
loop_
_entity.id
_entity.type
_entity.pdbx_description
1 polymer ?
#
loop_
_entity_poly.entity_id
_entity_poly.type
_entity_poly.pdbx_seq_one_letter_code
_entity_poly.pdbx_strand_id
1 'polypeptide(L)'
;MPNNTQADVESGMVTPQKPKKAGMDGSISCEDVSPAKTAPLSPQTITIDVNERSRSRGVLGMSRVKSMMIVGTGLFLAGGLAYFVLEWFEIPGLEAQIDRLEGEVDRLAAENNRYELLNDELNTTVGELKGINIALNDTANRLQETSQELGFKVADLKQQNQIFEEQNGKLSKTVDDLVLVSNFLNETSEGLDDSLEQITAFLADQIASNQAILLGTLENTYRQRKDGWNCDYNSVFGGRTYTQDYNVEIPATDFRSIMDYVSNRVLDELCFDRNDFTVFLGLPEYTPLTSNRLNAAMTIYTERALDWYFPEANENGLTHNDWSTVAFDCENLEATQKYSFSS
;
A
#
# COMPACT_ATOMS: atom_id res chain seq x y z
N MET A 1 -36.34 -5.42 -10.23
CA MET A 1 -36.58 -5.23 -8.79
C MET A 1 -35.60 -6.11 -8.03
N PRO A 2 -34.65 -5.50 -7.32
CA PRO A 2 -34.42 -5.85 -5.92
C PRO A 2 -34.80 -4.67 -5.01
N ASN A 3 -35.09 -4.92 -3.74
CA ASN A 3 -35.32 -3.86 -2.76
C ASN A 3 -33.98 -3.26 -2.32
N ASN A 4 -33.90 -1.93 -2.29
CA ASN A 4 -32.80 -1.22 -1.65
C ASN A 4 -33.23 -0.88 -0.22
N THR A 5 -32.83 -1.70 0.75
CA THR A 5 -33.20 -1.49 2.16
C THR A 5 -32.27 -0.45 2.78
N GLN A 6 -32.71 0.81 2.75
CA GLN A 6 -32.05 1.92 3.41
C GLN A 6 -32.03 1.66 4.94
N ALA A 7 -30.83 1.65 5.53
CA ALA A 7 -30.65 1.54 6.97
C ALA A 7 -30.39 2.94 7.53
N ASP A 8 -31.36 3.49 8.26
CA ASP A 8 -31.20 4.79 8.91
C ASP A 8 -30.27 4.64 10.12
N VAL A 9 -29.02 5.10 9.97
CA VAL A 9 -28.07 5.21 11.08
C VAL A 9 -28.41 6.48 11.85
N GLU A 10 -29.12 6.31 12.96
CA GLU A 10 -29.55 7.40 13.85
C GLU A 10 -28.34 8.02 14.55
N SER A 11 -27.73 9.02 13.90
CA SER A 11 -26.57 9.75 14.42
C SER A 11 -26.96 10.60 15.63
N GLY A 12 -26.82 10.00 16.82
CA GLY A 12 -27.12 10.63 18.10
C GLY A 12 -26.13 11.75 18.44
N MET A 13 -26.38 12.96 17.93
CA MET A 13 -25.68 14.18 18.34
C MET A 13 -25.76 14.39 19.85
N VAL A 14 -24.71 13.99 20.57
CA VAL A 14 -24.51 14.33 21.98
C VAL A 14 -24.22 15.82 22.07
N THR A 15 -25.28 16.62 22.18
CA THR A 15 -25.16 18.07 22.37
C THR A 15 -24.44 18.34 23.70
N PRO A 16 -23.31 19.09 23.72
CA PRO A 16 -22.60 19.37 24.95
C PRO A 16 -23.52 20.11 25.93
N GLN A 17 -23.77 19.52 27.09
CA GLN A 17 -24.53 20.18 28.15
C GLN A 17 -23.72 21.36 28.68
N LYS A 18 -24.06 22.57 28.22
CA LYS A 18 -23.46 23.82 28.65
C LYS A 18 -23.43 23.87 30.18
N PRO A 19 -22.26 24.05 30.82
CA PRO A 19 -22.16 24.03 32.27
C PRO A 19 -23.09 25.09 32.86
N LYS A 20 -23.95 24.64 33.76
CA LYS A 20 -25.02 25.45 34.36
C LYS A 20 -24.35 26.51 35.24
N LYS A 21 -24.30 27.79 34.79
CA LYS A 21 -23.77 28.93 35.56
C LYS A 21 -24.38 28.86 36.97
N ALA A 22 -23.57 28.46 37.95
CA ALA A 22 -24.00 28.39 39.34
C ALA A 22 -24.09 29.83 39.84
N GLY A 23 -25.24 30.22 40.39
CA GLY A 23 -25.40 31.51 41.05
C GLY A 23 -24.55 31.51 42.32
N MET A 24 -23.31 31.96 42.19
CA MET A 24 -22.30 31.93 43.26
C MET A 24 -22.38 33.21 44.10
N ASP A 25 -23.58 33.54 44.57
CA ASP A 25 -23.87 34.60 45.55
C ASP A 25 -23.34 34.20 46.94
N GLY A 26 -22.03 33.96 47.03
CA GLY A 26 -21.30 33.74 48.25
C GLY A 26 -20.53 34.99 48.63
N SER A 27 -20.91 35.64 49.73
CA SER A 27 -20.04 36.64 50.36
C SER A 27 -18.77 35.92 50.88
N ILE A 28 -17.68 35.99 50.11
CA ILE A 28 -16.44 35.28 50.41
C ILE A 28 -15.86 35.81 51.73
N SER A 29 -15.88 34.96 52.75
CA SER A 29 -15.07 35.15 53.95
C SER A 29 -13.64 34.68 53.64
N CYS A 30 -12.64 35.45 54.07
CA CYS A 30 -11.33 35.47 53.42
C CYS A 30 -10.34 34.46 54.04
N GLU A 31 -10.73 33.19 54.11
CA GLU A 31 -10.00 32.11 54.82
C GLU A 31 -9.85 30.83 53.95
N ASP A 32 -8.62 30.26 53.90
CA ASP A 32 -8.17 28.92 53.46
C ASP A 32 -8.32 28.40 51.99
N VAL A 33 -7.21 28.36 51.21
CA VAL A 33 -6.96 27.41 50.09
C VAL A 33 -5.44 27.13 49.87
N SER A 34 -5.02 25.86 49.66
CA SER A 34 -3.68 25.51 49.11
C SER A 34 -3.57 24.06 48.56
N PRO A 35 -2.93 23.78 47.39
CA PRO A 35 -2.85 22.43 46.78
C PRO A 35 -1.42 21.81 46.64
N ALA A 36 -1.34 20.50 46.37
CA ALA A 36 -0.09 19.73 46.20
C ALA A 36 -0.09 18.80 44.95
N LYS A 37 1.07 18.20 44.60
CA LYS A 37 1.35 17.61 43.26
C LYS A 37 2.13 16.27 43.33
N THR A 38 1.90 15.36 42.38
CA THR A 38 2.58 14.03 42.25
C THR A 38 2.90 13.68 40.78
N ALA A 39 3.78 12.69 40.55
CA ALA A 39 4.36 12.35 39.23
C ALA A 39 4.32 10.83 38.89
N PRO A 40 4.42 10.43 37.59
CA PRO A 40 4.22 9.04 37.13
C PRO A 40 5.52 8.23 36.88
N LEU A 41 5.37 6.96 36.49
CA LEU A 41 6.42 5.96 36.22
C LEU A 41 6.47 5.50 34.74
N SER A 42 7.54 4.80 34.34
CA SER A 42 7.86 4.43 32.94
C SER A 42 7.96 2.90 32.67
N PRO A 43 7.78 2.43 31.41
CA PRO A 43 7.76 1.00 31.02
C PRO A 43 9.09 0.45 30.44
N GLN A 44 9.12 -0.83 30.03
CA GLN A 44 10.26 -1.55 29.42
C GLN A 44 9.83 -2.51 28.28
N THR A 45 10.79 -3.07 27.50
CA THR A 45 10.57 -3.80 26.22
C THR A 45 11.57 -4.97 26.03
N ILE A 46 11.21 -6.03 25.25
CA ILE A 46 12.01 -7.27 25.01
C ILE A 46 11.84 -7.77 23.54
N THR A 47 12.83 -8.49 22.95
CA THR A 47 12.91 -8.99 21.54
C THR A 47 13.74 -10.32 21.40
N ILE A 48 14.10 -10.78 20.14
CA ILE A 48 15.07 -11.87 19.73
C ILE A 48 14.48 -13.33 19.65
N ASP A 49 14.71 -14.27 18.67
CA ASP A 49 15.45 -14.38 17.36
C ASP A 49 14.89 -15.51 16.40
N VAL A 50 15.47 -15.77 15.19
CA VAL A 50 15.11 -16.84 14.19
C VAL A 50 16.34 -17.55 13.52
N ASN A 51 16.23 -18.74 12.85
CA ASN A 51 17.37 -19.58 12.34
C ASN A 51 17.03 -20.55 11.13
N GLU A 52 18.01 -21.10 10.35
CA GLU A 52 17.82 -21.75 8.99
C GLU A 52 18.88 -22.86 8.51
N ARG A 53 18.70 -23.67 7.40
CA ARG A 53 19.68 -24.70 6.80
C ARG A 53 19.32 -25.40 5.40
N SER A 54 20.22 -26.17 4.68
CA SER A 54 20.15 -26.62 3.20
C SER A 54 20.93 -27.93 2.66
N ARG A 55 20.78 -28.46 1.36
CA ARG A 55 21.66 -29.47 0.51
C ARG A 55 21.16 -30.06 -0.92
N SER A 56 21.98 -30.74 -1.83
CA SER A 56 21.63 -31.40 -3.20
C SER A 56 22.66 -32.36 -4.01
N ARG A 57 22.32 -33.10 -5.16
CA ARG A 57 23.14 -33.91 -6.23
C ARG A 57 22.27 -34.66 -7.36
N GLY A 58 22.56 -35.45 -8.48
CA GLY A 58 23.63 -36.11 -9.40
C GLY A 58 22.98 -37.15 -10.47
N VAL A 59 23.45 -38.02 -11.46
CA VAL A 59 24.59 -38.44 -12.42
C VAL A 59 24.28 -39.87 -13.16
N LEU A 60 24.72 -40.55 -14.31
CA LEU A 60 25.25 -40.47 -15.76
C LEU A 60 25.31 -41.90 -16.57
N GLY A 61 25.53 -42.08 -17.94
CA GLY A 61 25.75 -43.42 -18.70
C GLY A 61 25.81 -43.56 -20.32
N MET A 62 26.26 -44.70 -21.02
CA MET A 62 26.44 -44.91 -22.56
C MET A 62 26.80 -46.38 -23.22
N SER A 63 26.60 -46.75 -24.56
CA SER A 63 27.42 -47.67 -25.55
C SER A 63 26.79 -48.50 -26.84
N ARG A 64 27.46 -49.49 -27.58
CA ARG A 64 27.30 -49.98 -29.07
C ARG A 64 27.76 -51.47 -29.57
N VAL A 65 27.56 -51.99 -30.88
CA VAL A 65 28.43 -52.92 -31.84
C VAL A 65 27.80 -53.62 -33.18
N LYS A 66 28.44 -54.57 -34.01
CA LYS A 66 28.25 -54.97 -35.52
C LYS A 66 28.55 -56.45 -36.12
N SER A 67 28.12 -56.81 -37.40
CA SER A 67 28.85 -57.40 -38.66
C SER A 67 28.84 -58.88 -39.32
N MET A 68 29.08 -58.96 -40.68
CA MET A 68 29.68 -59.99 -41.69
C MET A 68 29.03 -61.39 -42.12
N MET A 69 29.45 -62.22 -43.17
CA MET A 69 29.88 -62.13 -44.64
C MET A 69 30.46 -63.48 -45.31
N ILE A 70 30.31 -63.84 -46.65
CA ILE A 70 31.22 -64.63 -47.64
C ILE A 70 30.57 -65.33 -48.94
N VAL A 71 31.32 -65.94 -49.94
CA VAL A 71 30.93 -66.41 -51.37
C VAL A 71 31.78 -67.61 -52.01
N GLY A 72 31.41 -68.30 -53.16
CA GLY A 72 32.19 -69.38 -53.95
C GLY A 72 31.74 -69.81 -55.42
N THR A 73 32.42 -70.72 -56.20
CA THR A 73 32.20 -71.07 -57.70
C THR A 73 32.80 -72.43 -58.29
N GLY A 74 32.63 -72.85 -59.60
CA GLY A 74 33.10 -74.13 -60.30
C GLY A 74 33.19 -74.20 -61.91
N LEU A 75 33.58 -75.32 -62.61
CA LEU A 75 33.98 -75.42 -64.09
C LEU A 75 34.09 -76.85 -64.85
N PHE A 76 34.29 -76.89 -66.22
CA PHE A 76 34.74 -77.97 -67.24
C PHE A 76 33.77 -79.02 -67.93
N LEU A 77 34.08 -79.78 -69.06
CA LEU A 77 34.51 -79.53 -70.49
C LEU A 77 34.61 -80.84 -71.39
N ALA A 78 34.97 -80.72 -72.70
CA ALA A 78 35.41 -81.74 -73.73
C ALA A 78 34.35 -82.54 -74.57
N GLY A 79 34.62 -83.04 -75.81
CA GLY A 79 35.83 -82.86 -76.65
C GLY A 79 36.08 -83.72 -77.93
N GLY A 80 35.11 -83.99 -78.82
CA GLY A 80 35.32 -84.27 -80.28
C GLY A 80 35.77 -85.66 -80.80
N LEU A 81 35.34 -86.03 -82.03
CA LEU A 81 35.97 -86.97 -82.99
C LEU A 81 35.15 -87.10 -84.32
N ALA A 82 35.71 -87.80 -85.33
CA ALA A 82 35.11 -88.26 -86.61
C ALA A 82 35.03 -87.27 -87.81
N TYR A 83 36.12 -87.18 -88.58
CA TYR A 83 36.25 -86.41 -89.83
C TYR A 83 36.51 -87.37 -91.03
N PHE A 84 35.55 -88.25 -91.36
CA PHE A 84 35.86 -89.44 -92.22
C PHE A 84 34.70 -90.05 -93.03
N VAL A 85 33.70 -89.27 -93.48
CA VAL A 85 32.45 -89.81 -94.10
C VAL A 85 32.04 -89.12 -95.42
N LEU A 86 32.81 -88.13 -95.91
CA LEU A 86 32.30 -87.07 -96.81
C LEU A 86 32.34 -87.33 -98.34
N GLU A 87 32.54 -88.55 -98.83
CA GLU A 87 32.96 -88.76 -100.24
C GLU A 87 32.35 -89.99 -100.96
N TRP A 88 31.12 -90.42 -100.64
CA TRP A 88 30.57 -91.68 -101.23
C TRP A 88 29.08 -91.74 -101.64
N PHE A 89 28.30 -90.65 -101.62
CA PHE A 89 26.91 -90.70 -102.13
C PHE A 89 26.44 -89.40 -102.81
N GLU A 90 26.28 -89.48 -104.13
CA GLU A 90 25.57 -88.49 -104.96
C GLU A 90 24.30 -89.18 -105.50
N ILE A 91 23.18 -89.02 -104.78
CA ILE A 91 21.91 -89.71 -105.08
C ILE A 91 20.92 -88.71 -105.68
N PRO A 92 20.52 -88.83 -106.96
CA PRO A 92 19.50 -87.97 -107.54
C PRO A 92 18.15 -88.20 -106.84
N GLY A 93 17.55 -87.12 -106.33
CA GLY A 93 16.36 -87.17 -105.46
C GLY A 93 16.66 -87.06 -103.95
N LEU A 94 17.94 -87.00 -103.55
CA LEU A 94 18.32 -86.51 -102.22
C LEU A 94 18.26 -84.98 -102.15
N GLU A 95 18.64 -84.28 -103.23
CA GLU A 95 18.58 -82.82 -103.38
C GLU A 95 17.20 -82.26 -103.00
N ALA A 96 16.12 -82.74 -103.61
CA ALA A 96 14.76 -82.27 -103.29
C ALA A 96 14.29 -82.57 -101.84
N GLN A 97 15.02 -83.39 -101.08
CA GLN A 97 14.82 -83.57 -99.64
C GLN A 97 15.76 -82.66 -98.82
N ILE A 98 16.97 -82.39 -99.33
CA ILE A 98 17.91 -81.40 -98.79
C ILE A 98 17.30 -80.00 -98.90
N ASP A 99 16.89 -79.54 -100.08
CA ASP A 99 16.25 -78.23 -100.31
C ASP A 99 15.06 -78.00 -99.36
N ARG A 100 14.26 -79.06 -99.15
CA ARG A 100 13.07 -79.02 -98.29
C ARG A 100 13.43 -78.98 -96.80
N LEU A 101 14.48 -79.70 -96.40
CA LEU A 101 14.98 -79.72 -95.04
C LEU A 101 15.74 -78.42 -94.72
N GLU A 102 16.46 -77.85 -95.69
CA GLU A 102 17.11 -76.54 -95.64
C GLU A 102 16.06 -75.44 -95.45
N GLY A 103 15.01 -75.40 -96.27
CA GLY A 103 13.89 -74.47 -96.07
C GLY A 103 13.11 -74.65 -94.76
N GLU A 104 13.14 -75.85 -94.15
CA GLU A 104 12.59 -76.09 -92.81
C GLU A 104 13.57 -75.69 -91.69
N VAL A 105 14.88 -75.88 -91.89
CA VAL A 105 15.95 -75.42 -90.98
C VAL A 105 16.02 -73.88 -90.97
N ASP A 106 15.93 -73.21 -92.12
CA ASP A 106 15.85 -71.75 -92.23
C ASP A 106 14.60 -71.20 -91.53
N ARG A 107 13.45 -71.90 -91.68
CA ARG A 107 12.22 -71.57 -90.97
C ARG A 107 12.40 -71.69 -89.46
N LEU A 108 13.00 -72.78 -88.98
CA LEU A 108 13.31 -72.99 -87.57
C LEU A 108 14.35 -72.00 -87.04
N ALA A 109 15.35 -71.61 -87.84
CA ALA A 109 16.33 -70.60 -87.48
C ALA A 109 15.67 -69.21 -87.34
N ALA A 110 14.81 -68.82 -88.28
CA ALA A 110 14.02 -67.59 -88.18
C ALA A 110 13.07 -67.59 -86.97
N GLU A 111 12.46 -68.74 -86.65
CA GLU A 111 11.60 -68.88 -85.46
C GLU A 111 12.41 -68.82 -84.16
N ASN A 112 13.57 -69.48 -84.09
CA ASN A 112 14.48 -69.43 -82.95
C ASN A 112 15.02 -68.01 -82.72
N ASN A 113 15.48 -67.31 -83.76
CA ASN A 113 15.92 -65.91 -83.66
C ASN A 113 14.79 -65.00 -83.14
N ARG A 114 13.53 -65.30 -83.50
CA ARG A 114 12.36 -64.58 -82.96
C ARG A 114 12.08 -64.92 -81.50
N TYR A 115 12.26 -66.18 -81.08
CA TYR A 115 12.15 -66.57 -79.67
C TYR A 115 13.27 -65.97 -78.81
N GLU A 116 14.49 -65.85 -79.34
CA GLU A 116 15.62 -65.17 -78.69
C GLU A 116 15.30 -63.69 -78.44
N LEU A 117 14.89 -62.96 -79.49
CA LEU A 117 14.45 -61.55 -79.36
C LEU A 117 13.30 -61.36 -78.37
N LEU A 118 12.29 -62.23 -78.40
CA LEU A 118 11.15 -62.16 -77.46
C LEU A 118 11.57 -62.48 -76.02
N ASN A 119 12.55 -63.38 -75.84
CA ASN A 119 13.09 -63.72 -74.53
C ASN A 119 13.96 -62.58 -73.96
N ASP A 120 14.70 -61.86 -74.80
CA ASP A 120 15.44 -60.65 -74.40
C ASP A 120 14.51 -59.48 -74.05
N GLU A 121 13.42 -59.27 -74.81
CA GLU A 121 12.37 -58.30 -74.48
C GLU A 121 11.67 -58.65 -73.15
N LEU A 122 11.36 -59.93 -72.94
CA LEU A 122 10.78 -60.43 -71.68
C LEU A 122 11.76 -60.27 -70.50
N ASN A 123 13.03 -60.59 -70.68
CA ASN A 123 14.06 -60.42 -69.65
C ASN A 123 14.27 -58.94 -69.30
N THR A 124 14.24 -58.05 -70.30
CA THR A 124 14.31 -56.60 -70.12
C THR A 124 13.12 -56.07 -69.33
N THR A 125 11.89 -56.39 -69.73
CA THR A 125 10.67 -55.94 -69.04
C THR A 125 10.53 -56.53 -67.62
N VAL A 126 10.98 -57.77 -67.40
CA VAL A 126 11.10 -58.35 -66.04
C VAL A 126 12.13 -57.59 -65.19
N GLY A 127 13.25 -57.14 -65.79
CA GLY A 127 14.24 -56.27 -65.16
C GLY A 127 13.66 -54.92 -64.74
N GLU A 128 12.91 -54.26 -65.62
CA GLU A 128 12.24 -52.98 -65.34
C GLU A 128 11.18 -53.12 -64.24
N LEU A 129 10.30 -54.13 -64.33
CA LEU A 129 9.29 -54.42 -63.31
C LEU A 129 9.92 -54.69 -61.93
N LYS A 130 11.05 -55.39 -61.89
CA LYS A 130 11.82 -55.61 -60.65
C LYS A 130 12.39 -54.29 -60.10
N GLY A 131 12.92 -53.41 -60.95
CA GLY A 131 13.38 -52.08 -60.56
C GLY A 131 12.26 -51.21 -59.98
N ILE A 132 11.11 -51.18 -60.65
CA ILE A 132 9.90 -50.46 -60.19
C ILE A 132 9.41 -51.01 -58.85
N ASN A 133 9.40 -52.35 -58.67
CA ASN A 133 9.00 -52.98 -57.41
C ASN A 133 9.91 -52.57 -56.24
N ILE A 134 11.23 -52.55 -56.46
CA ILE A 134 12.21 -52.08 -55.46
C ILE A 134 11.98 -50.60 -55.10
N ALA A 135 11.78 -49.73 -56.10
CA ALA A 135 11.53 -48.30 -55.87
C ALA A 135 10.20 -48.02 -55.15
N LEU A 136 9.15 -48.79 -55.47
CA LEU A 136 7.86 -48.73 -54.78
C LEU A 136 7.98 -49.17 -53.31
N ASN A 137 8.77 -50.23 -53.05
CA ASN A 137 9.03 -50.71 -51.70
C ASN A 137 9.85 -49.70 -50.86
N ASP A 138 10.89 -49.07 -51.44
CA ASP A 138 11.60 -47.95 -50.76
C ASP A 138 10.64 -46.79 -50.41
N THR A 139 9.80 -46.40 -51.37
CA THR A 139 8.81 -45.33 -51.19
C THR A 139 7.80 -45.67 -50.09
N ALA A 140 7.33 -46.92 -50.03
CA ALA A 140 6.43 -47.41 -48.99
C ALA A 140 7.07 -47.40 -47.59
N ASN A 141 8.33 -47.87 -47.47
CA ASN A 141 9.06 -47.85 -46.21
C ASN A 141 9.27 -46.41 -45.71
N ARG A 142 9.70 -45.49 -46.58
CA ARG A 142 9.91 -44.08 -46.22
C ARG A 142 8.62 -43.35 -45.86
N LEU A 143 7.50 -43.71 -46.47
CA LEU A 143 6.18 -43.22 -46.08
C LEU A 143 5.77 -43.75 -44.69
N GLN A 144 6.06 -45.02 -44.38
CA GLN A 144 5.84 -45.61 -43.06
C GLN A 144 6.70 -44.93 -41.98
N GLU A 145 7.99 -44.70 -42.23
CA GLU A 145 8.89 -43.97 -41.33
C GLU A 145 8.37 -42.55 -41.05
N THR A 146 8.01 -41.82 -42.11
CA THR A 146 7.44 -40.46 -42.00
C THR A 146 6.12 -40.45 -41.22
N SER A 147 5.28 -41.47 -41.41
CA SER A 147 4.02 -41.62 -40.68
C SER A 147 4.24 -41.90 -39.19
N GLN A 148 5.27 -42.68 -38.83
CA GLN A 148 5.65 -42.91 -37.43
C GLN A 148 6.23 -41.64 -36.79
N GLU A 149 7.13 -40.92 -37.48
CA GLU A 149 7.69 -39.66 -36.98
C GLU A 149 6.60 -38.60 -36.72
N LEU A 150 5.62 -38.48 -37.64
CA LEU A 150 4.48 -37.59 -37.46
C LEU A 150 3.59 -38.03 -36.28
N GLY A 151 3.39 -39.34 -36.09
CA GLY A 151 2.70 -39.88 -34.93
C GLY A 151 3.34 -39.51 -33.60
N PHE A 152 4.67 -39.59 -33.50
CA PHE A 152 5.42 -39.15 -32.31
C PHE A 152 5.29 -37.64 -32.07
N LYS A 153 5.39 -36.80 -33.12
CA LYS A 153 5.22 -35.35 -33.00
C LYS A 153 3.81 -34.95 -32.56
N VAL A 154 2.78 -35.64 -33.04
CA VAL A 154 1.38 -35.41 -32.60
C VAL A 154 1.19 -35.81 -31.14
N ALA A 155 1.84 -36.87 -30.66
CA ALA A 155 1.80 -37.26 -29.25
C ALA A 155 2.51 -36.25 -28.33
N ASP A 156 3.70 -35.78 -28.71
CA ASP A 156 4.47 -34.76 -27.99
C ASP A 156 3.71 -33.43 -27.90
N LEU A 157 3.23 -32.90 -29.03
CA LEU A 157 2.42 -31.67 -29.05
C LEU A 157 1.15 -31.78 -28.20
N LYS A 158 0.51 -32.97 -28.17
CA LYS A 158 -0.64 -33.21 -27.30
C LYS A 158 -0.25 -33.15 -25.82
N GLN A 159 0.88 -33.74 -25.44
CA GLN A 159 1.39 -33.67 -24.06
C GLN A 159 1.75 -32.23 -23.66
N GLN A 160 2.40 -31.47 -24.55
CA GLN A 160 2.73 -30.07 -24.31
C GLN A 160 1.48 -29.20 -24.11
N ASN A 161 0.44 -29.39 -24.92
CA ASN A 161 -0.84 -28.69 -24.75
C ASN A 161 -1.49 -28.98 -23.39
N GLN A 162 -1.49 -30.23 -22.92
CA GLN A 162 -2.01 -30.59 -21.59
C GLN A 162 -1.21 -29.91 -20.46
N ILE A 163 0.12 -29.79 -20.61
CA ILE A 163 0.97 -29.06 -19.65
C ILE A 163 0.63 -27.56 -19.66
N PHE A 164 0.39 -26.95 -20.82
CA PHE A 164 -0.05 -25.55 -20.90
C PHE A 164 -1.45 -25.33 -20.34
N GLU A 165 -2.40 -26.24 -20.53
CA GLU A 165 -3.73 -26.20 -19.90
C GLU A 165 -3.62 -26.23 -18.36
N GLU A 166 -2.80 -27.13 -17.80
CA GLU A 166 -2.51 -27.16 -16.36
C GLU A 166 -1.84 -25.88 -15.85
N GLN A 167 -0.88 -25.32 -16.60
CA GLN A 167 -0.18 -24.09 -16.22
C GLN A 167 -1.12 -22.88 -16.24
N ASN A 168 -1.97 -22.77 -17.26
CA ASN A 168 -2.98 -21.72 -17.36
C ASN A 168 -4.02 -21.82 -16.22
N GLY A 169 -4.44 -23.02 -15.84
CA GLY A 169 -5.30 -23.22 -14.67
C GLY A 169 -4.66 -22.77 -13.35
N LYS A 170 -3.37 -23.11 -13.14
CA LYS A 170 -2.59 -22.65 -11.98
C LYS A 170 -2.40 -21.13 -11.97
N LEU A 171 -2.15 -20.53 -13.14
CA LEU A 171 -2.01 -19.08 -13.29
C LEU A 171 -3.33 -18.35 -13.01
N SER A 172 -4.46 -18.84 -13.56
CA SER A 172 -5.79 -18.28 -13.29
C SER A 172 -6.07 -18.24 -11.78
N LYS A 173 -5.90 -19.37 -11.08
CA LYS A 173 -6.10 -19.39 -9.61
C LYS A 173 -5.17 -18.42 -8.89
N THR A 174 -3.92 -18.27 -9.35
CA THR A 174 -2.97 -17.32 -8.75
C THR A 174 -3.43 -15.87 -8.94
N VAL A 175 -4.07 -15.54 -10.07
CA VAL A 175 -4.69 -14.24 -10.32
C VAL A 175 -5.93 -14.06 -9.43
N ASP A 176 -6.78 -15.08 -9.29
CA ASP A 176 -7.97 -15.05 -8.44
C ASP A 176 -7.59 -14.83 -6.95
N ASP A 177 -6.58 -15.57 -6.46
CA ASP A 177 -6.01 -15.44 -5.11
C ASP A 177 -5.41 -14.02 -4.90
N LEU A 178 -4.76 -13.43 -5.91
CA LEU A 178 -4.20 -12.07 -5.86
C LEU A 178 -5.29 -10.98 -5.84
N VAL A 179 -6.38 -11.15 -6.60
CA VAL A 179 -7.53 -10.23 -6.56
C VAL A 179 -8.19 -10.25 -5.19
N LEU A 180 -8.35 -11.42 -4.57
CA LEU A 180 -8.88 -11.54 -3.22
C LEU A 180 -8.02 -10.78 -2.19
N VAL A 181 -6.69 -10.93 -2.26
CA VAL A 181 -5.76 -10.19 -1.38
C VAL A 181 -5.82 -8.68 -1.66
N SER A 182 -5.94 -8.26 -2.92
CA SER A 182 -6.06 -6.84 -3.28
C SER A 182 -7.33 -6.19 -2.72
N ASN A 183 -8.46 -6.90 -2.77
CA ASN A 183 -9.72 -6.41 -2.21
C ASN A 183 -9.65 -6.29 -0.68
N PHE A 184 -9.13 -7.31 0.00
CA PHE A 184 -8.93 -7.29 1.46
C PHE A 184 -8.01 -6.14 1.91
N LEU A 185 -6.94 -5.85 1.15
CA LEU A 185 -6.06 -4.71 1.44
C LEU A 185 -6.74 -3.36 1.21
N ASN A 186 -7.64 -3.24 0.22
CA ASN A 186 -8.42 -2.04 0.00
C ASN A 186 -9.41 -1.79 1.16
N GLU A 187 -10.22 -2.80 1.52
CA GLU A 187 -11.14 -2.75 2.66
C GLU A 187 -10.42 -2.44 3.98
N THR A 188 -9.22 -2.99 4.17
CA THR A 188 -8.37 -2.70 5.34
C THR A 188 -7.83 -1.28 5.34
N SER A 189 -7.51 -0.70 4.17
CA SER A 189 -7.04 0.69 4.07
C SER A 189 -8.17 1.67 4.39
N GLU A 190 -9.35 1.48 3.81
CA GLU A 190 -10.53 2.33 4.06
C GLU A 190 -10.90 2.34 5.55
N GLY A 191 -10.93 1.17 6.20
CA GLY A 191 -11.19 1.07 7.64
C GLY A 191 -10.08 1.65 8.55
N LEU A 192 -8.85 1.80 8.05
CA LEU A 192 -7.76 2.47 8.77
C LEU A 192 -7.87 3.99 8.66
N ASP A 193 -8.21 4.51 7.47
CA ASP A 193 -8.41 5.95 7.26
C ASP A 193 -9.61 6.47 8.08
N ASP A 194 -10.76 5.76 8.06
CA ASP A 194 -11.92 6.01 8.93
C ASP A 194 -11.54 6.06 10.42
N SER A 195 -10.63 5.18 10.86
CA SER A 195 -10.17 5.10 12.25
C SER A 195 -9.27 6.28 12.61
N LEU A 196 -8.43 6.73 11.68
CA LEU A 196 -7.54 7.88 11.88
C LEU A 196 -8.31 9.21 11.90
N GLU A 197 -9.36 9.36 11.07
CA GLU A 197 -10.25 10.53 11.12
C GLU A 197 -10.97 10.61 12.47
N GLN A 198 -11.57 9.51 12.94
CA GLN A 198 -12.25 9.45 14.24
C GLN A 198 -11.32 9.78 15.43
N ILE A 199 -10.09 9.26 15.44
CA ILE A 199 -9.10 9.58 16.47
C ILE A 199 -8.70 11.07 16.39
N THR A 200 -8.53 11.62 15.19
CA THR A 200 -8.16 13.02 14.99
C THR A 200 -9.26 13.97 15.45
N ALA A 201 -10.52 13.67 15.12
CA ALA A 201 -11.69 14.43 15.59
C ALA A 201 -11.82 14.40 17.12
N PHE A 202 -11.70 13.21 17.74
CA PHE A 202 -11.74 13.06 19.19
C PHE A 202 -10.63 13.86 19.89
N LEU A 203 -9.41 13.85 19.36
CA LEU A 203 -8.30 14.63 19.90
C LEU A 203 -8.51 16.15 19.74
N ALA A 204 -9.08 16.60 18.62
CA ALA A 204 -9.43 18.00 18.41
C ALA A 204 -10.50 18.49 19.40
N ASP A 205 -11.57 17.73 19.59
CA ASP A 205 -12.62 18.00 20.59
C ASP A 205 -12.04 18.00 22.02
N GLN A 206 -11.16 17.05 22.35
CA GLN A 206 -10.50 16.99 23.65
C GLN A 206 -9.58 18.21 23.88
N ILE A 207 -8.85 18.67 22.87
CA ILE A 207 -8.03 19.89 22.95
C ILE A 207 -8.94 21.12 23.15
N ALA A 208 -9.99 21.29 22.35
CA ALA A 208 -10.92 22.41 22.48
C ALA A 208 -11.62 22.44 23.85
N SER A 209 -12.03 21.28 24.35
CA SER A 209 -12.62 21.13 25.69
C SER A 209 -11.64 21.48 26.80
N ASN A 210 -10.41 20.96 26.75
CA ASN A 210 -9.36 21.29 27.72
C ASN A 210 -9.01 22.79 27.71
N GLN A 211 -8.89 23.40 26.52
CA GLN A 211 -8.65 24.84 26.38
C GLN A 211 -9.79 25.68 26.98
N ALA A 212 -11.06 25.29 26.76
CA ALA A 212 -12.21 26.00 27.33
C ALA A 212 -12.25 25.88 28.87
N ILE A 213 -11.84 24.73 29.42
CA ILE A 213 -11.67 24.52 30.86
C ILE A 213 -10.53 25.41 31.41
N LEU A 214 -9.39 25.49 30.70
CA LEU A 214 -8.28 26.38 31.09
C LEU A 214 -8.70 27.85 31.08
N LEU A 215 -9.34 28.32 30.01
CA LEU A 215 -9.82 29.70 29.89
C LEU A 215 -10.83 30.06 30.99
N GLY A 216 -11.81 29.19 31.24
CA GLY A 216 -12.76 29.37 32.34
C GLY A 216 -12.12 29.29 33.72
N THR A 217 -11.04 28.52 33.90
CA THR A 217 -10.27 28.47 35.16
C THR A 217 -9.47 29.77 35.34
N LEU A 218 -8.91 30.32 34.27
CA LEU A 218 -8.22 31.61 34.27
C LEU A 218 -9.18 32.75 34.60
N GLU A 219 -10.34 32.83 33.93
CA GLU A 219 -11.40 33.81 34.21
C GLU A 219 -11.85 33.75 35.69
N ASN A 220 -12.12 32.54 36.21
CA ASN A 220 -12.51 32.38 37.62
C ASN A 220 -11.40 32.79 38.59
N THR A 221 -10.14 32.49 38.28
CA THR A 221 -8.98 32.92 39.10
C THR A 221 -8.87 34.45 39.12
N TYR A 222 -9.05 35.09 37.96
CA TYR A 222 -9.02 36.53 37.78
C TYR A 222 -10.17 37.23 38.53
N ARG A 223 -11.41 36.71 38.42
CA ARG A 223 -12.56 37.22 39.18
C ARG A 223 -12.37 37.05 40.69
N GLN A 224 -11.86 35.90 41.16
CA GLN A 224 -11.53 35.69 42.58
C GLN A 224 -10.46 36.67 43.10
N ARG A 225 -9.44 36.97 42.29
CA ARG A 225 -8.43 38.00 42.62
C ARG A 225 -9.02 39.40 42.69
N LYS A 226 -9.96 39.75 41.80
CA LYS A 226 -10.74 40.99 41.93
C LYS A 226 -11.54 40.99 43.22
N ASP A 227 -12.41 40.01 43.44
CA ASP A 227 -13.39 40.08 44.53
C ASP A 227 -12.71 40.00 45.92
N GLY A 228 -11.54 39.37 46.01
CA GLY A 228 -10.71 39.33 47.22
C GLY A 228 -9.88 40.58 47.53
N TRP A 229 -9.55 41.45 46.55
CA TRP A 229 -8.49 42.46 46.73
C TRP A 229 -8.78 43.46 47.86
N ASN A 230 -10.05 43.86 48.02
CA ASN A 230 -10.49 44.78 49.07
C ASN A 230 -10.39 44.12 50.47
N CYS A 231 -10.55 42.80 50.57
CA CYS A 231 -10.37 42.08 51.83
C CYS A 231 -8.90 42.17 52.29
N ASP A 232 -7.98 41.84 51.38
CA ASP A 232 -6.54 41.89 51.64
C ASP A 232 -6.06 43.33 51.90
N TYR A 233 -6.56 44.32 51.15
CA TYR A 233 -6.26 45.75 51.38
C TYR A 233 -6.60 46.19 52.80
N ASN A 234 -7.78 45.82 53.31
CA ASN A 234 -8.18 46.14 54.68
C ASN A 234 -7.38 45.37 55.74
N SER A 235 -6.94 44.15 55.43
CA SER A 235 -6.03 43.37 56.30
C SER A 235 -4.66 44.05 56.44
N VAL A 236 -4.08 44.52 55.33
CA VAL A 236 -2.75 45.16 55.30
C VAL A 236 -2.76 46.58 55.87
N PHE A 237 -3.80 47.37 55.58
CA PHE A 237 -3.84 48.81 55.93
C PHE A 237 -4.78 49.18 57.09
N GLY A 238 -5.64 48.28 57.58
CA GLY A 238 -6.76 48.55 58.50
C GLY A 238 -6.45 49.34 59.79
N GLY A 239 -5.19 49.36 60.24
CA GLY A 239 -4.72 50.21 61.33
C GLY A 239 -4.64 51.71 61.01
N ARG A 240 -4.95 52.13 59.77
CA ARG A 240 -4.85 53.52 59.28
C ARG A 240 -6.21 54.22 59.34
N THR A 241 -6.19 55.55 59.40
CA THR A 241 -7.42 56.36 59.44
C THR A 241 -8.25 56.26 58.16
N TYR A 242 -7.60 56.27 56.99
CA TYR A 242 -8.27 56.19 55.68
C TYR A 242 -8.88 54.81 55.36
N THR A 243 -8.58 53.76 56.13
CA THR A 243 -9.26 52.45 56.07
C THR A 243 -10.36 52.31 57.13
N GLN A 244 -10.43 53.22 58.09
CA GLN A 244 -11.49 53.27 59.12
C GLN A 244 -12.62 54.22 58.72
N ASP A 245 -12.27 55.36 58.09
CA ASP A 245 -13.19 56.17 57.29
C ASP A 245 -12.65 56.30 55.86
N TYR A 246 -13.36 55.65 54.93
CA TYR A 246 -12.97 55.56 53.52
C TYR A 246 -13.10 56.89 52.76
N ASN A 247 -13.64 57.93 53.40
CA ASN A 247 -13.75 59.28 52.84
C ASN A 247 -12.58 60.18 53.25
N VAL A 248 -11.74 59.75 54.19
CA VAL A 248 -10.50 60.45 54.56
C VAL A 248 -9.48 60.31 53.43
N GLU A 249 -8.76 61.39 53.17
CA GLU A 249 -7.65 61.42 52.21
C GLU A 249 -6.52 60.49 52.64
N ILE A 250 -6.04 59.68 51.70
CA ILE A 250 -4.85 58.85 51.84
C ILE A 250 -3.62 59.78 51.86
N PRO A 251 -2.82 59.80 52.94
CA PRO A 251 -1.62 60.63 53.00
C PRO A 251 -0.64 60.30 51.88
N ALA A 252 -0.02 61.31 51.27
CA ALA A 252 0.97 61.14 50.20
C ALA A 252 2.17 60.23 50.60
N THR A 253 2.46 60.10 51.89
CA THR A 253 3.45 59.14 52.43
C THR A 253 3.04 57.68 52.25
N ASP A 254 1.74 57.40 52.36
CA ASP A 254 1.17 56.05 52.35
C ASP A 254 0.71 55.65 50.94
N PHE A 255 0.33 56.63 50.10
CA PHE A 255 -0.06 56.44 48.69
C PHE A 255 0.93 55.55 47.91
N ARG A 256 2.24 55.80 48.02
CA ARG A 256 3.25 54.96 47.35
C ARG A 256 3.16 53.49 47.80
N SER A 257 3.05 53.26 49.11
CA SER A 257 2.97 51.91 49.69
C SER A 257 1.71 51.17 49.23
N ILE A 258 0.60 51.91 49.07
CA ILE A 258 -0.67 51.38 48.55
C ILE A 258 -0.55 51.05 47.06
N MET A 259 0.07 51.92 46.24
CA MET A 259 0.26 51.64 44.82
C MET A 259 1.27 50.51 44.56
N ASP A 260 2.34 50.42 45.35
CA ASP A 260 3.28 49.29 45.33
C ASP A 260 2.56 47.98 45.73
N TYR A 261 1.64 48.03 46.70
CA TYR A 261 0.80 46.90 47.09
C TYR A 261 -0.22 46.49 46.00
N VAL A 262 -1.00 47.44 45.46
CA VAL A 262 -2.03 47.19 44.43
C VAL A 262 -1.40 46.64 43.15
N SER A 263 -0.20 47.11 42.78
CA SER A 263 0.57 46.52 41.68
C SER A 263 0.86 45.05 41.96
N ASN A 264 1.72 44.78 42.95
CA ASN A 264 2.24 43.44 43.24
C ASN A 264 1.15 42.39 43.52
N ARG A 265 -0.01 42.80 44.06
CA ARG A 265 -1.10 41.89 44.49
C ARG A 265 -2.22 41.72 43.47
N VAL A 266 -2.39 42.65 42.52
CA VAL A 266 -3.58 42.67 41.65
C VAL A 266 -3.30 43.10 40.22
N LEU A 267 -2.47 44.13 39.96
CA LEU A 267 -2.14 44.49 38.58
C LEU A 267 -1.16 43.50 37.98
N ASP A 268 -0.08 43.20 38.70
CA ASP A 268 0.97 42.27 38.29
C ASP A 268 0.39 40.84 38.17
N GLU A 269 -0.39 40.37 39.16
CA GLU A 269 -1.04 39.05 39.14
C GLU A 269 -2.11 38.86 38.04
N LEU A 270 -2.53 39.94 37.36
CA LEU A 270 -3.55 39.91 36.30
C LEU A 270 -3.04 40.48 34.96
N CYS A 271 -1.75 40.81 34.87
CA CYS A 271 -1.12 41.50 33.73
C CYS A 271 -1.83 42.80 33.29
N PHE A 272 -2.06 43.71 34.23
CA PHE A 272 -2.49 45.08 33.95
C PHE A 272 -1.30 46.06 34.10
N ASP A 273 -1.20 47.08 33.23
CA ASP A 273 -0.11 48.05 33.35
C ASP A 273 -0.34 49.04 34.49
N ARG A 274 0.66 49.16 35.36
CA ARG A 274 0.63 50.04 36.54
C ARG A 274 0.47 51.52 36.17
N ASN A 275 1.09 51.96 35.08
CA ASN A 275 1.05 53.36 34.64
C ASN A 275 -0.34 53.68 34.07
N ASP A 276 -0.88 52.79 33.24
CA ASP A 276 -2.24 52.87 32.71
C ASP A 276 -3.29 52.96 33.84
N PHE A 277 -3.18 52.14 34.89
CA PHE A 277 -4.03 52.27 36.07
C PHE A 277 -3.84 53.63 36.81
N THR A 278 -2.62 54.15 36.93
CA THR A 278 -2.41 55.51 37.51
C THR A 278 -2.99 56.63 36.65
N VAL A 279 -3.03 56.46 35.32
CA VAL A 279 -3.72 57.38 34.40
C VAL A 279 -5.24 57.26 34.57
N PHE A 280 -5.78 56.04 34.64
CA PHE A 280 -7.20 55.78 34.88
C PHE A 280 -7.70 56.35 36.21
N LEU A 281 -6.89 56.26 37.28
CA LEU A 281 -7.20 56.87 38.58
C LEU A 281 -7.46 58.38 38.47
N GLY A 282 -7.04 59.04 37.38
CA GLY A 282 -7.36 60.44 37.08
C GLY A 282 -6.70 61.38 38.08
N LEU A 283 -5.40 61.16 38.33
CA LEU A 283 -4.59 61.90 39.30
C LEU A 283 -3.66 62.92 38.60
N PRO A 284 -4.08 64.17 38.39
CA PRO A 284 -3.14 65.27 38.54
C PRO A 284 -2.57 65.23 39.97
N GLU A 285 -1.34 65.74 40.15
CA GLU A 285 -0.52 65.68 41.38
C GLU A 285 -1.22 66.14 42.69
N TYR A 286 -2.37 66.82 42.61
CA TYR A 286 -3.02 67.52 43.74
C TYR A 286 -4.49 67.14 43.96
N THR A 287 -5.03 66.08 43.35
CA THR A 287 -6.36 65.57 43.75
C THR A 287 -6.24 64.64 44.97
N PRO A 288 -7.02 64.86 46.04
CA PRO A 288 -7.10 63.91 47.15
C PRO A 288 -7.64 62.57 46.66
N LEU A 289 -6.90 61.49 46.96
CA LEU A 289 -7.37 60.12 46.78
C LEU A 289 -7.87 59.60 48.13
N THR A 290 -9.07 59.03 48.13
CA THR A 290 -9.66 58.40 49.32
C THR A 290 -9.79 56.90 49.07
N SER A 291 -9.90 56.07 50.12
CA SER A 291 -10.12 54.62 49.92
C SER A 291 -11.39 54.35 49.13
N ASN A 292 -12.47 55.12 49.31
CA ASN A 292 -13.69 54.98 48.50
C ASN A 292 -13.41 55.22 47.00
N ARG A 293 -12.61 56.24 46.64
CA ARG A 293 -12.24 56.51 45.25
C ARG A 293 -11.31 55.45 44.69
N LEU A 294 -10.30 55.01 45.44
CA LEU A 294 -9.41 53.92 45.04
C LEU A 294 -10.20 52.62 44.82
N ASN A 295 -11.11 52.29 45.75
CA ASN A 295 -11.90 51.08 45.69
C ASN A 295 -12.81 51.06 44.46
N ALA A 296 -13.58 52.13 44.24
CA ALA A 296 -14.46 52.24 43.07
C ALA A 296 -13.66 52.24 41.75
N ALA A 297 -12.51 52.92 41.70
CA ALA A 297 -11.65 52.93 40.53
C ALA A 297 -11.10 51.52 40.22
N MET A 298 -10.60 50.81 41.23
CA MET A 298 -10.06 49.46 41.04
C MET A 298 -11.14 48.48 40.53
N THR A 299 -12.36 48.53 41.09
CA THR A 299 -13.48 47.73 40.60
C THR A 299 -13.81 48.04 39.13
N ILE A 300 -13.98 49.32 38.76
CA ILE A 300 -14.34 49.71 37.39
C ILE A 300 -13.23 49.38 36.38
N TYR A 301 -11.96 49.57 36.77
CA TYR A 301 -10.81 49.29 35.91
C TYR A 301 -10.68 47.79 35.65
N THR A 302 -10.69 46.99 36.72
CA THR A 302 -10.59 45.54 36.60
C THR A 302 -11.78 44.93 35.88
N GLU A 303 -13.00 45.42 36.08
CA GLU A 303 -14.17 44.94 35.33
C GLU A 303 -13.99 45.14 33.82
N ARG A 304 -13.63 46.35 33.37
CA ARG A 304 -13.35 46.61 31.94
C ARG A 304 -12.21 45.77 31.37
N ALA A 305 -11.17 45.55 32.16
CA ALA A 305 -10.04 44.73 31.75
C ALA A 305 -10.39 43.23 31.67
N LEU A 306 -11.31 42.75 32.52
CA LEU A 306 -11.87 41.40 32.45
C LEU A 306 -12.85 41.25 31.28
N ASP A 307 -13.64 42.27 30.98
CA ASP A 307 -14.54 42.26 29.82
C ASP A 307 -13.72 42.26 28.50
N TRP A 308 -12.55 42.91 28.47
CA TRP A 308 -11.60 42.85 27.36
C TRP A 308 -10.85 41.51 27.26
N TYR A 309 -10.47 40.89 28.39
CA TYR A 309 -9.76 39.61 28.42
C TYR A 309 -10.67 38.38 28.27
N PHE A 310 -11.94 38.48 28.67
CA PHE A 310 -12.94 37.40 28.64
C PHE A 310 -14.29 37.90 28.09
N PRO A 311 -14.33 38.43 26.85
CA PRO A 311 -15.54 39.04 26.27
C PRO A 311 -16.68 38.03 26.13
N GLU A 312 -17.94 38.47 26.29
CA GLU A 312 -19.09 37.66 25.88
C GLU A 312 -19.19 37.61 24.33
N ALA A 313 -20.03 36.72 23.82
CA ALA A 313 -20.13 36.48 22.38
C ALA A 313 -20.56 37.74 21.62
N ASN A 314 -19.75 38.13 20.63
CA ASN A 314 -19.85 39.36 19.81
C ASN A 314 -19.38 40.66 20.48
N GLU A 315 -18.68 40.61 21.62
CA GLU A 315 -17.99 41.77 22.19
C GLU A 315 -16.54 41.89 21.67
N ASN A 316 -15.92 43.07 21.87
CA ASN A 316 -14.54 43.32 21.45
C ASN A 316 -13.58 42.97 22.58
N GLY A 317 -12.64 42.06 22.33
CA GLY A 317 -11.63 41.64 23.29
C GLY A 317 -10.77 40.50 22.74
N LEU A 318 -10.05 39.81 23.62
CA LEU A 318 -9.25 38.65 23.27
C LEU A 318 -10.13 37.45 22.91
N THR A 319 -9.81 36.81 21.79
CA THR A 319 -10.49 35.56 21.42
C THR A 319 -9.86 34.37 22.16
N HIS A 320 -10.59 33.26 22.21
CA HIS A 320 -10.06 31.96 22.65
C HIS A 320 -8.78 31.56 21.89
N ASN A 321 -8.66 31.96 20.61
CA ASN A 321 -7.46 31.69 19.81
C ASN A 321 -6.25 32.49 20.32
N ASP A 322 -6.43 33.78 20.64
CA ASP A 322 -5.38 34.64 21.19
C ASP A 322 -4.85 34.09 22.53
N TRP A 323 -5.74 33.62 23.40
CA TRP A 323 -5.33 32.94 24.63
C TRP A 323 -4.60 31.62 24.37
N SER A 324 -4.97 30.89 23.32
CA SER A 324 -4.32 29.62 22.98
C SER A 324 -2.90 29.80 22.41
N THR A 325 -2.63 30.89 21.65
CA THR A 325 -1.29 31.17 21.10
C THR A 325 -0.30 31.61 22.17
N VAL A 326 -0.77 32.26 23.24
CA VAL A 326 0.03 32.63 24.42
C VAL A 326 0.01 31.56 25.54
N ALA A 327 -0.50 30.37 25.24
CA ALA A 327 -0.59 29.23 26.16
C ALA A 327 -1.32 29.51 27.50
N PHE A 328 -2.33 30.39 27.48
CA PHE A 328 -3.11 30.85 28.64
C PHE A 328 -2.30 31.58 29.71
N ASP A 329 -1.17 32.18 29.32
CA ASP A 329 -0.30 33.00 30.17
C ASP A 329 -0.32 34.46 29.68
N CYS A 330 -0.70 35.37 30.57
CA CYS A 330 -0.89 36.78 30.26
C CYS A 330 0.43 37.55 30.09
N GLU A 331 1.56 37.05 30.62
CA GLU A 331 2.86 37.71 30.43
C GLU A 331 3.24 37.71 28.94
N ASN A 332 2.87 36.63 28.23
CA ASN A 332 3.17 36.41 26.82
C ASN A 332 2.26 37.15 25.83
N LEU A 333 1.19 37.84 26.28
CA LEU A 333 0.35 38.69 25.42
C LEU A 333 1.13 39.86 24.84
N GLU A 334 0.89 40.19 23.56
CA GLU A 334 1.46 41.38 22.93
C GLU A 334 0.95 42.67 23.60
N ALA A 335 1.71 43.77 23.48
CA ALA A 335 1.32 45.07 24.04
C ALA A 335 0.02 45.65 23.44
N THR A 336 -0.40 45.14 22.28
CA THR A 336 -1.66 45.41 21.58
C THR A 336 -2.83 44.54 22.06
N GLN A 337 -2.53 43.42 22.73
CA GLN A 337 -3.51 42.48 23.29
C GLN A 337 -3.79 42.75 24.78
N LYS A 338 -2.81 43.28 25.52
CA LYS A 338 -2.98 43.70 26.92
C LYS A 338 -3.95 44.88 27.03
N TYR A 339 -4.75 44.89 28.09
CA TYR A 339 -5.73 45.97 28.31
C TYR A 339 -5.03 47.30 28.57
N SER A 340 -5.52 48.37 27.93
CA SER A 340 -5.22 49.76 28.27
C SER A 340 -6.51 50.55 28.34
N PHE A 341 -6.62 51.43 29.33
CA PHE A 341 -7.65 52.46 29.39
C PHE A 341 -7.41 53.61 28.39
N SER A 342 -6.18 53.76 27.89
CA SER A 342 -5.77 54.89 27.04
C SER A 342 -5.95 54.68 25.53
N SER A 343 -6.31 53.46 25.09
CA SER A 343 -6.50 53.05 23.69
C SER A 343 -7.95 53.13 23.21
#